data_AF-A0A919RZ87-F1
#
_entry.id   AF-A0A919RZ87-F1
#
_cell.length_a   1.000
_cell.length_b   1.000
_cell.length_c   1.000
_cell.angle_alpha   90.00
_cell.angle_beta   90.00
_cell.angle_gamma   90.00
#
_symmetry.space_group_name_H-M   'P 1'
#
loop_
_entity.id
_entity.type
_entity.pdbx_description
1 polymer ?
#
loop_
_entity_poly.entity_id
_entity_poly.type
_entity_poly.pdbx_seq_one_letter_code
_entity_poly.pdbx_strand_id
1 'polypeptide(L)'
;MRIFEFDAKERLSDIKQNFERVLEIRNSLADNREKYRKLSDDMNISQDSLFQCCDTFERSLLINCYTFSEQLMKNFVYELIEKDRHKNNFLNKFIDNKIPKNRFSPNVMLEKMEGDIKKELSKEFKFILPRTADEVKIYNEMVNSRHTYAHRGIYNFDFNNFEAVIQVLEYIYFEFSTIIKYGESFRLQFQKDLKEIKELSEKISKITDIKYQRDKLREIKLLCKKNLRNYSYIIDNVNLLKNLYNKIKNVSEMDLRNQEKSQDEVKDLFLIM
;
A
#
# COMPACT_ATOMS: atom_id res chain seq x y z
N MET A 1 7.08 -12.21 -7.04
CA MET A 1 8.16 -12.56 -6.11
C MET A 1 7.51 -13.29 -4.96
N ARG A 2 7.96 -14.50 -4.67
CA ARG A 2 7.47 -15.25 -3.51
C ARG A 2 8.11 -14.68 -2.24
N ILE A 3 7.30 -14.36 -1.24
CA ILE A 3 7.75 -13.94 0.09
C ILE A 3 7.50 -15.14 0.99
N PHE A 4 8.56 -15.77 1.50
CA PHE A 4 8.49 -17.08 2.14
C PHE A 4 7.77 -18.11 1.26
N GLU A 5 6.53 -18.49 1.59
CA GLU A 5 5.71 -19.45 0.84
C GLU A 5 4.63 -18.76 -0.02
N PHE A 6 4.46 -17.44 0.11
CA PHE A 6 3.34 -16.68 -0.47
C PHE A 6 3.71 -16.00 -1.79
N ASP A 7 3.06 -16.37 -2.90
CA ASP A 7 3.17 -15.65 -4.17
C ASP A 7 2.28 -14.40 -4.18
N ALA A 8 2.77 -13.35 -3.52
CA ALA A 8 2.07 -12.09 -3.42
C ALA A 8 1.77 -11.44 -4.79
N LYS A 9 2.61 -11.68 -5.81
CA LYS A 9 2.41 -11.06 -7.13
C LYS A 9 1.21 -11.69 -7.84
N GLU A 10 1.17 -13.01 -7.87
CA GLU A 10 0.05 -13.75 -8.46
C GLU A 10 -1.26 -13.45 -7.73
N ARG A 11 -1.25 -13.51 -6.39
CA ARG A 11 -2.46 -13.27 -5.59
C ARG A 11 -3.00 -11.85 -5.72
N LEU A 12 -2.12 -10.85 -5.86
CA LEU A 12 -2.55 -9.47 -6.12
C LEU A 12 -3.13 -9.32 -7.55
N SER A 13 -2.57 -10.02 -8.53
CA SER A 13 -3.14 -10.09 -9.89
C SER A 13 -4.53 -10.73 -9.87
N ASP A 14 -4.73 -11.81 -9.13
CA ASP A 14 -6.03 -12.47 -8.99
C ASP A 14 -7.07 -11.53 -8.36
N ILE A 15 -6.68 -10.77 -7.33
CA ILE A 15 -7.56 -9.79 -6.69
C ILE A 15 -8.01 -8.72 -7.70
N LYS A 16 -7.09 -8.20 -8.50
CA LYS A 16 -7.42 -7.22 -9.54
C LYS A 16 -8.37 -7.79 -10.58
N GLN A 17 -8.09 -8.99 -11.08
CA GLN A 17 -8.98 -9.66 -12.04
C GLN A 17 -10.37 -9.91 -11.45
N ASN A 18 -10.44 -10.30 -10.17
CA ASN A 18 -11.71 -10.47 -9.48
C ASN A 18 -12.46 -9.14 -9.33
N PHE A 19 -11.77 -8.06 -8.98
CA PHE A 19 -12.36 -6.72 -8.93
C PHE A 19 -12.98 -6.32 -10.27
N GLU A 20 -12.26 -6.48 -11.38
CA GLU A 20 -12.78 -6.17 -12.73
C GLU A 20 -14.03 -7.01 -13.06
N ARG A 21 -14.02 -8.31 -12.74
CA ARG A 21 -15.19 -9.18 -12.94
C ARG A 21 -16.40 -8.75 -12.11
N VAL A 22 -16.18 -8.36 -10.85
CA VAL A 22 -17.27 -7.88 -9.99
C VAL A 22 -17.82 -6.55 -10.51
N LEU A 23 -16.94 -5.64 -10.95
CA LEU A 23 -17.32 -4.36 -11.55
C LEU A 23 -18.17 -4.58 -12.82
N GLU A 24 -17.75 -5.49 -13.70
CA GLU A 24 -18.48 -5.85 -14.91
C GLU A 24 -19.89 -6.37 -14.59
N ILE A 25 -20.00 -7.33 -13.66
CA ILE A 25 -21.29 -7.91 -13.24
C ILE A 25 -22.19 -6.82 -12.63
N ARG A 26 -21.62 -5.96 -11.77
CA ARG A 26 -22.36 -4.88 -11.09
C ARG A 26 -22.93 -3.88 -12.09
N ASN A 27 -22.11 -3.42 -13.04
CA ASN A 27 -22.55 -2.48 -14.07
C ASN A 27 -23.59 -3.11 -14.99
N SER A 28 -23.35 -4.36 -15.44
CA SER A 28 -24.30 -5.09 -16.27
C SER A 28 -25.66 -5.28 -15.57
N LEU A 29 -25.66 -5.64 -14.27
CA LEU A 29 -26.87 -5.81 -13.49
C LEU A 29 -27.65 -4.49 -13.33
N ALA A 30 -26.94 -3.37 -13.14
CA ALA A 30 -27.56 -2.05 -13.04
C ALA A 30 -28.25 -1.65 -14.35
N ASP A 31 -27.58 -1.86 -15.49
CA ASP A 31 -28.07 -1.43 -16.81
C ASP A 31 -29.09 -2.39 -17.44
N ASN A 32 -29.03 -3.69 -17.10
CA ASN A 32 -29.79 -4.73 -17.77
C ASN A 32 -30.71 -5.53 -16.83
N ARG A 33 -31.17 -4.92 -15.73
CA ARG A 33 -31.93 -5.63 -14.67
C ARG A 33 -33.10 -6.47 -15.18
N GLU A 34 -33.84 -5.99 -16.20
CA GLU A 34 -34.92 -6.77 -16.82
C GLU A 34 -34.45 -8.05 -17.51
N LYS A 35 -33.27 -8.02 -18.15
CA LYS A 35 -32.68 -9.22 -18.77
C LYS A 35 -32.26 -10.25 -17.72
N TYR A 36 -31.74 -9.80 -16.58
CA TYR A 36 -31.41 -10.70 -15.46
C TYR A 36 -32.67 -11.33 -14.85
N ARG A 37 -33.78 -10.58 -14.76
CA ARG A 37 -35.07 -11.15 -14.32
C ARG A 37 -35.55 -12.23 -15.28
N LYS A 38 -35.56 -11.94 -16.59
CA LYS A 38 -35.90 -12.93 -17.63
C LYS A 38 -35.02 -14.17 -17.56
N LEU A 39 -33.70 -13.98 -17.43
CA LEU A 39 -32.75 -15.08 -17.25
C LEU A 39 -33.10 -15.95 -16.02
N SER A 40 -33.47 -15.32 -14.91
CA SER A 40 -33.91 -16.02 -13.70
C SER A 40 -35.13 -16.88 -13.96
N ASP A 41 -36.13 -16.32 -14.64
CA ASP A 41 -37.38 -17.01 -15.00
C ASP A 41 -37.10 -18.17 -15.98
N ASP A 42 -36.29 -17.93 -17.02
CA ASP A 42 -35.87 -18.92 -18.02
C ASP A 42 -35.10 -20.10 -17.40
N MET A 43 -34.25 -19.82 -16.41
CA MET A 43 -33.49 -20.84 -15.67
C MET A 43 -34.28 -21.49 -14.53
N ASN A 44 -35.52 -21.04 -14.27
CA ASN A 44 -36.33 -21.45 -13.13
C ASN A 44 -35.61 -21.29 -11.77
N ILE A 45 -34.90 -20.16 -11.61
CA ILE A 45 -34.21 -19.76 -10.38
C ILE A 45 -34.96 -18.55 -9.80
N SER A 46 -35.01 -18.41 -8.47
CA SER A 46 -35.58 -17.20 -7.87
C SER A 46 -34.70 -15.98 -8.14
N GLN A 47 -35.32 -14.84 -8.46
CA GLN A 47 -34.61 -13.58 -8.73
C GLN A 47 -33.75 -13.16 -7.53
N ASP A 48 -34.27 -13.37 -6.31
CA ASP A 48 -33.55 -13.10 -5.07
C ASP A 48 -32.28 -13.94 -4.95
N SER A 49 -32.33 -15.24 -5.30
CA SER A 49 -31.14 -16.10 -5.29
C SER A 49 -30.10 -15.61 -6.30
N LEU A 50 -30.52 -15.25 -7.52
CA LEU A 50 -29.60 -14.74 -8.54
C LEU A 50 -28.90 -13.45 -8.10
N PHE A 51 -29.64 -12.49 -7.55
CA PHE A 51 -29.07 -11.23 -7.08
C PHE A 51 -28.19 -11.42 -5.83
N GLN A 52 -28.57 -12.30 -4.91
CA GLN A 52 -27.71 -12.64 -3.77
C GLN A 52 -26.41 -13.31 -4.20
N CYS A 53 -26.41 -14.12 -5.26
CA CYS A 53 -25.18 -14.65 -5.84
C CYS A 53 -24.27 -13.51 -6.35
N CYS A 54 -24.84 -12.51 -7.03
CA CYS A 54 -24.09 -11.32 -7.44
C CYS A 54 -23.46 -10.59 -6.25
N ASP A 55 -24.23 -10.32 -5.20
CA ASP A 55 -23.75 -9.64 -3.98
C ASP A 55 -22.65 -10.43 -3.27
N THR A 56 -22.67 -11.75 -3.39
CA THR A 56 -21.65 -12.63 -2.76
C THR A 56 -20.28 -12.44 -3.38
N PHE A 57 -20.18 -11.99 -4.64
CA PHE A 57 -18.89 -11.67 -5.26
C PHE A 57 -18.22 -10.47 -4.59
N GLU A 58 -18.96 -9.44 -4.20
CA GLU A 58 -18.41 -8.29 -3.46
C GLU A 58 -17.90 -8.71 -2.07
N ARG A 59 -18.63 -9.59 -1.38
CA ARG A 59 -18.21 -10.16 -0.10
C ARG A 59 -16.95 -11.01 -0.23
N SER A 60 -16.84 -11.78 -1.32
CA SER A 60 -15.63 -12.55 -1.64
C SER A 60 -14.44 -11.62 -1.85
N LEU A 61 -14.61 -10.50 -2.54
CA LEU A 61 -13.55 -9.53 -2.77
C LEU A 61 -13.04 -8.92 -1.44
N LEU A 62 -13.95 -8.56 -0.52
CA LEU A 62 -13.60 -8.11 0.83
C LEU A 62 -12.71 -9.13 1.57
N ILE A 63 -13.11 -10.40 1.53
CA ILE A 63 -12.34 -11.48 2.17
C ILE A 63 -10.98 -11.62 1.50
N ASN A 64 -10.92 -11.63 0.17
CA ASN A 64 -9.67 -11.80 -0.58
C ASN A 64 -8.66 -10.69 -0.27
N CYS A 65 -9.10 -9.41 -0.25
CA CYS A 65 -8.25 -8.28 0.09
C CYS A 65 -7.70 -8.37 1.52
N TYR A 66 -8.55 -8.66 2.51
CA TYR A 66 -8.10 -8.84 3.89
C TYR A 66 -7.12 -10.01 4.04
N THR A 67 -7.47 -11.18 3.46
CA THR A 67 -6.63 -12.38 3.54
C THR A 67 -5.28 -12.16 2.87
N PHE A 68 -5.24 -11.40 1.77
CA PHE A 68 -3.98 -11.01 1.15
C PHE A 68 -3.09 -10.22 2.12
N SER A 69 -3.60 -9.18 2.78
CA SER A 69 -2.81 -8.40 3.75
C SER A 69 -2.31 -9.26 4.91
N GLU A 70 -3.14 -10.16 5.41
CA GLU A 70 -2.79 -11.04 6.53
C GLU A 70 -1.67 -12.00 6.14
N GLN A 71 -1.81 -12.66 4.98
CA GLN A 71 -0.79 -13.56 4.47
C GLN A 71 0.49 -12.80 4.10
N LEU A 72 0.39 -11.62 3.51
CA LEU A 72 1.53 -10.80 3.15
C LEU A 72 2.36 -10.41 4.38
N MET A 73 1.72 -9.86 5.43
CA MET A 73 2.41 -9.49 6.66
C MET A 73 3.01 -10.69 7.39
N LYS A 74 2.25 -11.78 7.46
CA LYS A 74 2.71 -13.03 8.08
C LYS A 74 3.94 -13.60 7.41
N ASN A 75 3.89 -13.72 6.08
CA ASN A 75 4.99 -14.26 5.30
C ASN A 75 6.19 -13.30 5.28
N PHE A 76 5.96 -11.98 5.33
CA PHE A 76 7.02 -11.00 5.50
C PHE A 76 7.80 -11.22 6.81
N VAL A 77 7.10 -11.37 7.94
CA VAL A 77 7.75 -11.67 9.23
C VAL A 77 8.53 -12.99 9.15
N TYR A 78 7.94 -14.05 8.58
CA TYR A 78 8.60 -15.35 8.42
C TYR A 78 9.85 -15.28 7.54
N GLU A 79 9.81 -14.48 6.48
CA GLU A 79 10.95 -14.27 5.60
C GLU A 79 12.10 -13.59 6.35
N LEU A 80 11.81 -12.53 7.10
CA LEU A 80 12.83 -11.76 7.82
C LEU A 80 13.52 -12.54 8.94
N ILE A 81 12.76 -13.38 9.66
CA ILE A 81 13.34 -14.21 10.71
C ILE A 81 13.91 -15.52 10.17
N GLU A 82 13.96 -15.73 8.85
CA GLU A 82 14.42 -16.97 8.21
C GLU A 82 13.74 -18.22 8.78
N LYS A 83 12.43 -18.16 8.97
CA LYS A 83 11.67 -19.25 9.56
C LYS A 83 11.93 -20.56 8.82
N ASP A 84 12.17 -21.64 9.57
CA ASP A 84 12.46 -22.99 9.09
C ASP A 84 13.79 -23.12 8.30
N ARG A 85 14.58 -22.04 8.20
CA ARG A 85 15.86 -22.02 7.47
C ARG A 85 17.09 -21.91 8.38
N HIS A 86 16.88 -21.84 9.71
CA HIS A 86 17.99 -21.86 10.67
C HIS A 86 18.65 -23.23 10.71
N LYS A 87 19.99 -23.24 10.76
CA LYS A 87 20.76 -24.47 11.04
C LYS A 87 20.48 -25.04 12.44
N ASN A 88 20.07 -24.18 13.38
CA ASN A 88 19.79 -24.57 14.77
C ASN A 88 18.32 -25.01 14.92
N ASN A 89 18.12 -26.31 15.13
CA ASN A 89 16.79 -26.90 15.33
C ASN A 89 16.04 -26.37 16.57
N PHE A 90 16.75 -25.98 17.63
CA PHE A 90 16.12 -25.40 18.82
C PHE A 90 15.54 -24.02 18.51
N LEU A 91 16.22 -23.24 17.66
CA LEU A 91 15.72 -21.94 17.22
C LEU A 91 14.46 -22.09 16.36
N ASN A 92 14.45 -23.06 15.43
CA ASN A 92 13.24 -23.37 14.65
C ASN A 92 12.06 -23.74 15.56
N LYS A 93 12.27 -24.65 16.53
CA LYS A 93 11.25 -25.02 17.52
C LYS A 93 10.77 -23.84 18.36
N PHE A 94 11.68 -22.94 18.76
CA PHE A 94 11.33 -21.74 19.50
C PHE A 94 10.44 -20.82 18.68
N ILE A 95 10.80 -20.56 17.42
CA ILE A 95 10.02 -19.75 16.49
C ILE A 95 8.65 -20.39 16.25
N ASP A 96 8.57 -21.70 16.03
CA ASP A 96 7.31 -22.44 15.88
C ASP A 96 6.38 -22.27 17.07
N ASN A 97 6.92 -22.32 18.28
CA ASN A 97 6.14 -22.13 19.50
C ASN A 97 5.66 -20.69 19.67
N LYS A 98 6.44 -19.69 19.23
CA LYS A 98 6.12 -18.27 19.37
C LYS A 98 5.17 -17.74 18.30
N ILE A 99 5.37 -18.14 17.05
CA ILE A 99 4.61 -17.65 15.88
C ILE A 99 4.23 -18.82 14.95
N PRO A 100 3.40 -19.76 15.44
CA PRO A 100 3.03 -20.95 14.70
C PRO A 100 2.27 -20.63 13.41
N LYS A 101 2.56 -21.37 12.32
CA LYS A 101 1.96 -21.17 11.00
C LYS A 101 0.42 -21.23 10.99
N ASN A 102 -0.21 -21.97 11.91
CA ASN A 102 -1.67 -22.13 11.94
C ASN A 102 -2.43 -21.13 12.83
N ARG A 103 -1.76 -20.43 13.75
CA ARG A 103 -2.43 -19.51 14.70
C ARG A 103 -1.95 -18.07 14.65
N PHE A 104 -0.77 -17.82 14.06
CA PHE A 104 -0.28 -16.46 13.93
C PHE A 104 -1.14 -15.68 12.92
N SER A 105 -1.86 -14.66 13.41
CA SER A 105 -2.76 -13.79 12.67
C SER A 105 -2.38 -12.35 13.00
N PRO A 106 -1.52 -11.70 12.18
CA PRO A 106 -1.06 -10.34 12.44
C PRO A 106 -2.20 -9.34 12.27
N ASN A 107 -2.13 -8.21 12.99
CA ASN A 107 -3.03 -7.10 12.74
C ASN A 107 -2.58 -6.37 11.46
N VAL A 108 -3.49 -6.26 10.51
CA VAL A 108 -3.21 -5.76 9.16
C VAL A 108 -3.59 -4.30 8.95
N MET A 109 -4.06 -3.59 9.98
CA MET A 109 -4.17 -2.13 9.90
C MET A 109 -2.78 -1.53 9.71
N LEU A 110 -2.66 -0.51 8.85
CA LEU A 110 -1.36 -0.02 8.43
C LEU A 110 -0.52 0.50 9.61
N GLU A 111 -1.14 1.20 10.56
CA GLU A 111 -0.47 1.69 11.76
C GLU A 111 -0.02 0.58 12.72
N LYS A 112 -0.72 -0.55 12.72
CA LYS A 112 -0.38 -1.72 13.54
C LYS A 112 0.77 -2.49 12.90
N MET A 113 0.74 -2.71 11.58
CA MET A 113 1.87 -3.24 10.84
C MET A 113 3.14 -2.41 11.09
N GLU A 114 3.05 -1.08 10.99
CA GLU A 114 4.19 -0.20 11.25
C GLU A 114 4.71 -0.34 12.70
N GLY A 115 3.80 -0.41 13.68
CA GLY A 115 4.15 -0.60 15.08
C GLY A 115 4.85 -1.93 15.35
N ASP A 116 4.35 -3.01 14.77
CA ASP A 116 4.92 -4.35 14.90
C ASP A 116 6.31 -4.43 14.26
N ILE A 117 6.48 -3.86 13.05
CA ILE A 117 7.79 -3.78 12.39
C ILE A 117 8.76 -2.95 13.24
N LYS A 118 8.33 -1.81 13.77
CA LYS A 118 9.17 -0.97 14.63
C LYS A 118 9.64 -1.72 15.88
N LYS A 119 8.73 -2.45 16.51
CA LYS A 119 8.99 -3.12 17.78
C LYS A 119 9.90 -4.33 17.63
N GLU A 120 9.64 -5.13 16.60
CA GLU A 120 10.24 -6.46 16.46
C GLU A 120 11.42 -6.49 15.48
N LEU A 121 11.53 -5.51 14.57
CA LEU A 121 12.47 -5.56 13.44
C LEU A 121 13.32 -4.29 13.32
N SER A 122 12.71 -3.13 13.14
CA SER A 122 13.38 -1.89 12.76
C SER A 122 12.78 -0.65 13.41
N LYS A 123 13.37 -0.18 14.53
CA LYS A 123 12.82 0.93 15.33
C LYS A 123 12.57 2.22 14.55
N GLU A 124 13.34 2.47 13.50
CA GLU A 124 13.25 3.68 12.67
C GLU A 124 12.23 3.58 11.53
N PHE A 125 11.70 2.39 11.27
CA PHE A 125 10.80 2.13 10.14
C PHE A 125 9.54 2.98 10.18
N LYS A 126 9.24 3.66 9.07
CA LYS A 126 7.98 4.35 8.82
C LYS A 126 7.51 4.07 7.40
N PHE A 127 6.21 3.87 7.24
CA PHE A 127 5.61 3.94 5.92
C PHE A 127 5.79 5.34 5.34
N ILE A 128 6.07 5.42 4.03
CA ILE A 128 6.14 6.69 3.30
C ILE A 128 4.76 7.33 3.24
N LEU A 129 3.72 6.54 2.98
CA LEU A 129 2.35 7.02 3.00
C LEU A 129 1.90 7.37 4.42
N PRO A 130 1.33 8.58 4.62
CA PRO A 130 0.83 8.99 5.92
C PRO A 130 -0.46 8.24 6.27
N ARG A 131 -0.67 8.01 7.58
CA ARG A 131 -1.90 7.39 8.11
C ARG A 131 -3.17 8.21 7.81
N THR A 132 -3.01 9.49 7.49
CA THR A 132 -4.09 10.42 7.17
C THR A 132 -4.50 10.38 5.70
N ALA A 133 -3.76 9.69 4.84
CA ALA A 133 -4.13 9.49 3.44
C ALA A 133 -5.49 8.79 3.36
N ASP A 134 -6.35 9.23 2.45
CA ASP A 134 -7.71 8.75 2.37
C ASP A 134 -7.77 7.28 1.96
N GLU A 135 -6.87 6.85 1.07
CA GLU A 135 -6.73 5.45 0.68
C GLU A 135 -6.36 4.56 1.87
N VAL A 136 -5.54 5.06 2.80
CA VAL A 136 -5.18 4.33 4.03
C VAL A 136 -6.37 4.23 4.98
N LYS A 137 -7.18 5.28 5.12
CA LYS A 137 -8.40 5.23 5.94
C LYS A 137 -9.39 4.22 5.36
N ILE A 138 -9.60 4.25 4.05
CA ILE A 138 -10.46 3.31 3.32
C ILE A 138 -9.96 1.87 3.49
N TYR A 139 -8.65 1.64 3.37
CA TYR A 139 -8.06 0.34 3.62
C TYR A 139 -8.29 -0.16 5.06
N ASN A 140 -8.13 0.71 6.05
CA ASN A 140 -8.40 0.34 7.45
C ASN A 140 -9.90 0.10 7.70
N GLU A 141 -10.78 0.82 6.99
CA GLU A 141 -12.22 0.54 6.99
C GLU A 141 -12.52 -0.86 6.44
N MET A 142 -11.88 -1.26 5.33
CA MET A 142 -11.99 -2.62 4.77
C MET A 142 -11.63 -3.70 5.81
N VAL A 143 -10.55 -3.48 6.57
CA VAL A 143 -10.15 -4.37 7.68
C VAL A 143 -11.25 -4.48 8.74
N ASN A 144 -11.83 -3.35 9.16
CA ASN A 144 -12.92 -3.32 10.13
C ASN A 144 -14.21 -3.96 9.62
N SER A 145 -14.58 -3.71 8.36
CA SER A 145 -15.75 -4.30 7.72
C SER A 145 -15.59 -5.81 7.60
N ARG A 146 -14.39 -6.33 7.28
CA ARG A 146 -14.14 -7.78 7.30
C ARG A 146 -14.31 -8.36 8.70
N HIS A 147 -13.77 -7.72 9.74
CA HIS A 147 -13.97 -8.19 11.12
C HIS A 147 -15.44 -8.22 11.51
N THR A 148 -16.18 -7.17 11.16
CA THR A 148 -17.63 -7.07 11.40
C THR A 148 -18.38 -8.19 10.67
N TYR A 149 -18.04 -8.43 9.41
CA TYR A 149 -18.62 -9.50 8.61
C TYR A 149 -18.34 -10.89 9.21
N ALA A 150 -17.11 -11.16 9.63
CA ALA A 150 -16.75 -12.45 10.23
C ALA A 150 -17.46 -12.74 11.57
N HIS A 151 -17.71 -11.71 12.39
CA HIS A 151 -18.33 -11.87 13.70
C HIS A 151 -19.86 -11.77 13.69
N ARG A 152 -20.43 -10.95 12.79
CA ARG A 152 -21.86 -10.60 12.79
C ARG A 152 -22.58 -10.97 11.50
N GLY A 153 -21.86 -11.39 10.46
CA GLY A 153 -22.44 -11.63 9.13
C GLY A 153 -22.86 -10.36 8.38
N ILE A 154 -22.53 -9.17 8.91
CA ILE A 154 -22.96 -7.88 8.36
C ILE A 154 -21.92 -7.39 7.35
N TYR A 155 -22.34 -7.19 6.11
CA TYR A 155 -21.53 -6.57 5.06
C TYR A 155 -21.82 -5.06 5.00
N ASN A 156 -20.80 -4.25 5.29
CA ASN A 156 -20.89 -2.80 5.38
C ASN A 156 -19.64 -2.14 4.77
N PHE A 157 -19.32 -2.48 3.53
CA PHE A 157 -18.22 -1.87 2.80
C PHE A 157 -18.72 -1.38 1.45
N ASP A 158 -18.37 -0.15 1.08
CA ASP A 158 -18.73 0.40 -0.23
C ASP A 158 -17.85 -0.23 -1.31
N PHE A 159 -18.47 -0.78 -2.35
CA PHE A 159 -17.76 -1.37 -3.48
C PHE A 159 -16.83 -0.36 -4.18
N ASN A 160 -17.22 0.92 -4.26
CA ASN A 160 -16.44 1.96 -4.94
C ASN A 160 -15.07 2.19 -4.26
N ASN A 161 -14.93 1.76 -3.01
CA ASN A 161 -13.69 1.89 -2.25
C ASN A 161 -12.64 0.82 -2.58
N PHE A 162 -12.99 -0.24 -3.31
CA PHE A 162 -12.06 -1.35 -3.59
C PHE A 162 -10.84 -0.93 -4.43
N GLU A 163 -10.97 0.05 -5.30
CA GLU A 163 -9.82 0.54 -6.07
C GLU A 163 -8.74 1.12 -5.14
N ALA A 164 -9.13 1.98 -4.20
CA ALA A 164 -8.24 2.52 -3.18
C ALA A 164 -7.62 1.43 -2.29
N VAL A 165 -8.42 0.41 -1.92
CA VAL A 165 -7.91 -0.77 -1.19
C VAL A 165 -6.80 -1.45 -1.97
N ILE A 166 -7.04 -1.76 -3.25
CA ILE A 166 -6.06 -2.44 -4.12
C ILE A 166 -4.78 -1.62 -4.23
N GLN A 167 -4.88 -0.30 -4.39
CA GLN A 167 -3.72 0.59 -4.42
C GLN A 167 -2.89 0.54 -3.13
N VAL A 168 -3.54 0.42 -1.96
CA VAL A 168 -2.83 0.21 -0.68
C VAL A 168 -2.19 -1.18 -0.61
N LEU A 169 -2.86 -2.22 -1.12
CA LEU A 169 -2.27 -3.57 -1.19
C LEU A 169 -0.99 -3.59 -2.04
N GLU A 170 -1.01 -2.94 -3.21
CA GLU A 170 0.16 -2.75 -4.06
C GLU A 170 1.29 -2.05 -3.32
N TYR A 171 0.97 -0.99 -2.58
CA TYR A 171 1.94 -0.24 -1.80
C TYR A 171 2.56 -1.08 -0.67
N ILE A 172 1.77 -1.81 0.11
CA ILE A 172 2.29 -2.69 1.19
C ILE A 172 3.19 -3.78 0.58
N TYR A 173 2.78 -4.36 -0.56
CA TYR A 173 3.59 -5.32 -1.28
C TYR A 173 4.92 -4.72 -1.76
N PHE A 174 4.91 -3.49 -2.28
CA PHE A 174 6.10 -2.75 -2.65
C PHE A 174 7.05 -2.54 -1.46
N GLU A 175 6.52 -2.11 -0.32
CA GLU A 175 7.30 -1.84 0.90
C GLU A 175 8.03 -3.10 1.36
N PHE A 176 7.30 -4.21 1.51
CA PHE A 176 7.86 -5.46 1.99
C PHE A 176 8.81 -6.10 0.98
N SER A 177 8.47 -6.05 -0.31
CA SER A 177 9.36 -6.57 -1.34
C SER A 177 10.64 -5.78 -1.49
N THR A 178 10.61 -4.46 -1.24
CA THR A 178 11.80 -3.62 -1.24
C THR A 178 12.75 -4.02 -0.11
N ILE A 179 12.22 -4.22 1.11
CA ILE A 179 13.02 -4.65 2.26
C ILE A 179 13.63 -6.03 2.02
N ILE A 180 12.85 -7.00 1.52
CA ILE A 180 13.34 -8.35 1.27
C ILE A 180 14.43 -8.35 0.17
N LYS A 181 14.22 -7.60 -0.91
CA LYS A 181 15.10 -7.65 -2.09
C LYS A 181 16.37 -6.83 -1.93
N TYR A 182 16.28 -5.66 -1.29
CA TYR A 182 17.39 -4.70 -1.20
C TYR A 182 17.92 -4.53 0.22
N GLY A 183 17.26 -5.13 1.22
CA GLY A 183 17.61 -5.03 2.62
C GLY A 183 16.96 -3.85 3.34
N GLU A 184 16.88 -3.97 4.66
CA GLU A 184 16.36 -2.94 5.56
C GLU A 184 17.11 -1.61 5.41
N SER A 185 18.45 -1.64 5.41
CA SER A 185 19.28 -0.44 5.35
C SER A 185 19.01 0.40 4.09
N PHE A 186 18.77 -0.26 2.95
CA PHE A 186 18.40 0.43 1.71
C PHE A 186 17.07 1.17 1.85
N ARG A 187 16.06 0.50 2.42
CA ARG A 187 14.73 1.10 2.62
C ARG A 187 14.74 2.23 3.65
N LEU A 188 15.53 2.10 4.73
CA LEU A 188 15.71 3.16 5.71
C LEU A 188 16.47 4.37 5.13
N GLN A 189 17.48 4.14 4.28
CA GLN A 189 18.16 5.23 3.58
C GLN A 189 17.21 5.98 2.65
N PHE A 190 16.32 5.26 1.95
CA PHE A 190 15.28 5.89 1.13
C PHE A 190 14.37 6.79 1.97
N GLN A 191 13.91 6.30 3.13
CA GLN A 191 13.12 7.10 4.08
C GLN A 191 13.87 8.36 4.53
N LYS A 192 15.16 8.21 4.84
CA LYS A 192 16.00 9.30 5.32
C LYS A 192 16.21 10.36 4.25
N ASP A 193 16.49 9.95 3.01
CA ASP A 193 16.64 10.85 1.87
C ASP A 193 15.35 11.65 1.63
N LEU A 194 14.18 11.01 1.73
CA LEU A 194 12.88 11.71 1.65
C LEU A 194 12.69 12.69 2.83
N LYS A 195 13.01 12.27 4.05
CA LYS A 195 12.91 13.12 5.23
C LYS A 195 13.79 14.37 5.12
N GLU A 196 15.01 14.21 4.62
CA GLU A 196 15.96 15.32 4.39
C GLU A 196 15.42 16.32 3.36
N ILE A 197 14.86 15.83 2.26
CA ILE A 197 14.19 16.66 1.25
C ILE A 197 13.03 17.44 1.88
N LYS A 198 12.18 16.78 2.67
CA LYS A 198 11.05 17.42 3.36
C LYS A 198 11.51 18.52 4.33
N GLU A 199 12.45 18.21 5.21
CA GLU A 199 12.95 19.16 6.22
C GLU A 199 13.62 20.39 5.58
N LEU A 200 14.32 20.22 4.45
CA LEU A 200 14.88 21.35 3.71
C LEU A 200 13.79 22.17 3.00
N SER A 201 12.79 21.49 2.43
CA SER A 201 11.66 22.15 1.76
C SER A 201 10.87 23.03 2.74
N GLU A 202 10.64 22.54 3.95
CA GLU A 202 10.02 23.32 5.04
C GLU A 202 10.84 24.56 5.41
N LYS A 203 12.17 24.43 5.51
CA LYS A 203 13.05 25.55 5.88
C LYS A 203 13.01 26.68 4.84
N ILE A 204 12.94 26.36 3.55
CA ILE A 204 12.90 27.36 2.47
C ILE A 204 11.70 28.29 2.60
N SER A 205 10.56 27.79 3.08
CA SER A 205 9.35 28.61 3.27
C SER A 205 9.53 29.75 4.29
N LYS A 206 10.57 29.69 5.13
CA LYS A 206 10.83 30.63 6.23
C LYS A 206 12.03 31.56 5.98
N ILE A 207 12.76 31.39 4.88
CA ILE A 207 13.98 32.15 4.59
C ILE A 207 13.62 33.42 3.82
N THR A 208 14.09 34.57 4.32
CA THR A 208 13.95 35.89 3.66
C THR A 208 15.19 36.29 2.85
N ASP A 209 16.36 35.71 3.13
CA ASP A 209 17.61 35.96 2.40
C ASP A 209 17.61 35.23 1.04
N ILE A 210 17.59 36.02 -0.04
CA ILE A 210 17.52 35.55 -1.43
C ILE A 210 18.71 34.67 -1.83
N LYS A 211 19.92 35.01 -1.37
CA LYS A 211 21.14 34.26 -1.73
C LYS A 211 21.15 32.92 -1.02
N TYR A 212 20.89 32.92 0.28
CA TYR A 212 20.81 31.71 1.07
C TYR A 212 19.67 30.79 0.59
N GLN A 213 18.54 31.36 0.18
CA GLN A 213 17.43 30.62 -0.39
C GLN A 213 17.81 29.93 -1.71
N ARG A 214 18.56 30.61 -2.59
CA ARG A 214 19.03 30.03 -3.86
C ARG A 214 19.94 28.83 -3.63
N ASP A 215 20.86 28.93 -2.67
CA ASP A 215 21.76 27.83 -2.31
C ASP A 215 20.98 26.62 -1.78
N LYS A 216 19.94 26.86 -0.96
CA LYS A 216 19.06 25.81 -0.45
C LYS A 216 18.20 25.17 -1.54
N LEU A 217 17.65 25.94 -2.47
CA LEU A 217 16.95 25.40 -3.64
C LEU A 217 17.87 24.49 -4.47
N ARG A 218 19.14 24.90 -4.64
CA ARG A 218 20.14 24.08 -5.35
C ARG A 218 20.43 22.77 -4.62
N GLU A 219 20.52 22.81 -3.29
CA GLU A 219 20.70 21.62 -2.45
C GLU A 219 19.54 20.64 -2.61
N ILE A 220 18.29 21.11 -2.49
CA ILE A 220 17.09 20.29 -2.70
C ILE A 220 17.06 19.69 -4.10
N LYS A 221 17.38 20.48 -5.14
CA LYS A 221 17.47 20.00 -6.53
C LYS A 221 18.43 18.81 -6.64
N LEU A 222 19.62 18.92 -6.03
CA LEU A 222 20.63 17.86 -6.06
C LEU A 222 20.19 16.62 -5.28
N LEU A 223 19.53 16.78 -4.14
CA LEU A 223 18.95 15.68 -3.36
C LEU A 223 17.84 14.95 -4.15
N CYS A 224 16.94 15.70 -4.80
CA CYS A 224 15.90 15.12 -5.66
C CYS A 224 16.51 14.33 -6.82
N LYS A 225 17.55 14.87 -7.49
CA LYS A 225 18.29 14.13 -8.54
C LYS A 225 18.92 12.85 -8.01
N LYS A 226 19.55 12.90 -6.84
CA LYS A 226 20.14 11.73 -6.18
C LYS A 226 19.06 10.69 -5.84
N ASN A 227 17.92 11.13 -5.30
CA ASN A 227 16.80 10.27 -4.94
C ASN A 227 16.25 9.55 -6.17
N LEU A 228 15.99 10.26 -7.28
CA LEU A 228 15.53 9.64 -8.53
C LEU A 228 16.55 8.66 -9.10
N ARG A 229 17.84 9.00 -9.08
CA ARG A 229 18.89 8.08 -9.53
C ARG A 229 18.89 6.77 -8.73
N ASN A 230 18.66 6.86 -7.43
CA ASN A 230 18.75 5.73 -6.52
C ASN A 230 17.44 4.91 -6.42
N TYR A 231 16.28 5.52 -6.64
CA TYR A 231 15.00 4.93 -6.27
C TYR A 231 13.91 5.00 -7.36
N SER A 232 14.13 5.69 -8.49
CA SER A 232 13.10 5.79 -9.55
C SER A 232 12.57 4.43 -10.01
N TYR A 233 13.47 3.45 -10.18
CA TYR A 233 13.11 2.11 -10.67
C TYR A 233 12.18 1.32 -9.72
N ILE A 234 12.11 1.69 -8.44
CA ILE A 234 11.18 1.06 -7.49
C ILE A 234 9.89 1.88 -7.32
N ILE A 235 9.96 3.21 -7.35
CA ILE A 235 8.82 4.09 -7.02
C ILE A 235 7.84 4.21 -8.20
N ASP A 236 8.35 4.25 -9.44
CA ASP A 236 7.54 4.54 -10.64
C ASP A 236 6.41 3.50 -10.88
N ASN A 237 6.55 2.30 -10.31
CA ASN A 237 5.60 1.22 -10.45
C ASN A 237 4.48 1.20 -9.39
N VAL A 238 4.41 2.20 -8.50
CA VAL A 238 3.44 2.24 -7.39
C VAL A 238 2.54 3.46 -7.54
N ASN A 239 1.26 3.23 -7.81
CA ASN A 239 0.28 4.29 -8.09
C ASN A 239 0.21 5.34 -6.97
N LEU A 240 0.15 4.92 -5.70
CA LEU A 240 0.09 5.84 -4.55
C LEU A 240 1.35 6.70 -4.36
N LEU A 241 2.48 6.30 -4.94
CA LEU A 241 3.72 7.08 -4.87
C LEU A 241 3.99 7.88 -6.15
N LYS A 242 3.13 7.79 -7.16
CA LYS A 242 3.32 8.45 -8.46
C LYS A 242 3.31 9.97 -8.35
N ASN A 243 2.45 10.52 -7.50
CA ASN A 243 2.42 11.97 -7.24
C ASN A 243 3.74 12.44 -6.60
N LEU A 244 4.23 11.70 -5.60
CA LEU A 244 5.54 11.94 -4.97
C LEU A 244 6.68 11.88 -5.99
N TYR A 245 6.71 10.82 -6.79
CA TYR A 245 7.70 10.66 -7.86
C TYR A 245 7.70 11.85 -8.83
N ASN A 246 6.52 12.27 -9.30
CA ASN A 246 6.39 13.37 -10.24
C ASN A 246 6.85 14.70 -9.64
N LYS A 247 6.51 15.00 -8.38
CA LYS A 247 6.98 16.23 -7.72
C LYS A 247 8.49 16.23 -7.49
N ILE A 248 9.08 15.10 -7.07
CA ILE A 248 10.54 14.96 -6.96
C ILE A 248 11.19 15.18 -8.34
N LYS A 249 10.61 14.61 -9.40
CA LYS A 249 11.08 14.81 -10.78
C LYS A 249 11.07 16.28 -11.19
N ASN A 250 9.95 16.98 -11.00
CA ASN A 250 9.83 18.40 -11.33
C ASN A 250 10.89 19.23 -10.59
N VAL A 251 11.03 19.06 -9.27
CA VAL A 251 12.03 19.76 -8.46
C VAL A 251 13.47 19.40 -8.88
N SER A 252 13.71 18.18 -9.34
CA SER A 252 15.03 17.78 -9.86
C SER A 252 15.41 18.51 -11.16
N GLU A 253 14.41 18.96 -11.92
CA GLU A 253 14.55 19.61 -13.23
C GLU A 253 14.38 21.14 -13.16
N MET A 254 13.89 21.69 -12.04
CA MET A 254 13.52 23.10 -11.86
C MET A 254 14.58 24.12 -12.30
N ASP A 255 14.13 25.24 -12.88
CA ASP A 255 15.00 26.34 -13.30
C ASP A 255 15.24 27.35 -12.18
N LEU A 256 16.43 27.29 -11.56
CA LEU A 256 16.83 28.16 -10.46
C LEU A 256 16.98 29.65 -10.83
N ARG A 257 16.82 30.02 -12.11
CA ARG A 257 16.76 31.42 -12.54
C ARG A 257 15.41 32.06 -12.18
N ASN A 258 14.33 31.27 -12.13
CA ASN A 258 13.01 31.71 -11.68
C ASN A 258 12.78 31.23 -10.24
N GLN A 259 13.16 32.06 -9.27
CA GLN A 259 13.15 31.69 -7.86
C GLN A 259 11.74 31.51 -7.31
N GLU A 260 10.79 32.36 -7.70
CA GLU A 260 9.39 32.29 -7.25
C GLU A 260 8.77 30.96 -7.67
N LYS A 261 8.87 30.61 -8.97
CA LYS A 261 8.41 29.32 -9.48
C LYS A 261 9.10 28.13 -8.80
N SER A 262 10.42 28.20 -8.59
CA SER A 262 11.18 27.15 -7.91
C SER A 262 10.72 26.95 -6.45
N GLN A 263 10.34 28.02 -5.76
CA GLN A 263 9.81 27.92 -4.41
C GLN A 263 8.46 27.25 -4.38
N ASP A 264 7.58 27.58 -5.32
CA ASP A 264 6.24 26.98 -5.38
C ASP A 264 6.32 25.48 -5.72
N GLU A 265 7.22 25.08 -6.62
CA GLU A 265 7.48 23.65 -6.90
C GLU A 265 7.98 22.89 -5.64
N VAL A 266 8.81 23.52 -4.81
CA VAL A 266 9.32 22.94 -3.55
C VAL A 266 8.24 22.92 -2.45
N LYS A 267 7.39 23.95 -2.35
CA LYS A 267 6.26 23.99 -1.41
C LYS A 267 5.26 22.88 -1.73
N ASP A 268 4.96 22.68 -3.01
CA ASP A 268 4.09 21.60 -3.47
C ASP A 268 4.63 20.21 -3.09
N LEU A 269 5.94 20.00 -3.22
CA LEU A 269 6.59 18.75 -2.80
C LEU A 269 6.46 18.55 -1.29
N PHE A 270 6.59 19.61 -0.49
CA PHE A 270 6.40 19.54 0.96
C PHE A 270 4.97 19.09 1.34
N LEU A 271 3.93 19.60 0.67
CA LEU A 271 2.54 19.33 1.03
C LEU A 271 2.11 17.87 0.87
N ILE A 272 2.85 17.09 0.07
CA ILE A 272 2.55 15.69 -0.21
C ILE A 272 3.43 14.69 0.56
N MET A 273 4.47 15.18 1.26
CA MET A 273 5.42 14.40 2.07
C MET A 273 5.11 14.53 3.56
#